data_AF-W2D2C1-F1
#
_entry.id   AF-W2D2C1-F1
#
_cell.length_a   1.000
_cell.length_b   1.000
_cell.length_c   1.000
_cell.angle_alpha   90.00
_cell.angle_beta   90.00
_cell.angle_gamma   90.00
#
_symmetry.space_group_name_H-M   'P 1'
#
loop_
_entity.id
_entity.type
_entity.pdbx_description
1 polymer ?
#
loop_
_entity_poly.entity_id
_entity_poly.type
_entity_poly.pdbx_seq_one_letter_code
_entity_poly.pdbx_strand_id
1 'polypeptide(L)'
;MQKKDQERDRLLIHLFGMIRQQKYAPKKETIEAAERLSIIVAPYLGARDKRCDIKSGLILGLEKDLGKAPADVAAVGLTDTLSQLHTVNAEYMTLGGASDAEIIERSKLPSIRDVRDAIDKIHLVACQVLQANYLTTTKDEERTAIEALAEQMNQVTLRYKSRHNVSEAQKKSAAEKHPKGPKEPKEPKKPADPKDPKDPKKPDAPKDPKDPKQPGTGPGEQPKPGGEQPKPGGSDGGPDIHLPEE
;
A
#
# COMPACT_ATOMS: atom_id res chain seq x y z
N MET A 1 8.32 -15.53 31.91
CA MET A 1 8.54 -14.50 30.88
C MET A 1 9.65 -14.86 29.88
N GLN A 2 10.93 -14.85 30.26
CA GLN A 2 12.03 -15.00 29.27
C GLN A 2 12.04 -16.33 28.50
N LYS A 3 11.81 -17.47 29.17
CA LYS A 3 11.71 -18.79 28.50
C LYS A 3 10.56 -18.85 27.48
N LYS A 4 9.41 -18.28 27.84
CA LYS A 4 8.24 -18.21 26.96
C LYS A 4 8.48 -17.29 25.76
N ASP A 5 9.22 -16.20 25.94
CA ASP A 5 9.63 -15.36 24.81
C ASP A 5 10.53 -16.12 23.82
N GLN A 6 11.47 -16.91 24.33
CA GLN A 6 12.33 -17.77 23.50
C GLN A 6 11.54 -18.86 22.75
N GLU A 7 10.50 -19.42 23.37
CA GLU A 7 9.58 -20.36 22.71
C GLU A 7 8.82 -19.70 21.56
N ARG A 8 8.27 -18.49 21.76
CA ARG A 8 7.64 -17.70 20.67
C ARG A 8 8.62 -17.40 19.55
N ASP A 9 9.85 -17.04 19.88
CA ASP A 9 10.89 -16.75 18.90
C ASP A 9 11.22 -17.97 18.04
N ARG A 10 11.34 -19.16 18.66
CA ARG A 10 11.56 -20.42 17.94
C ARG A 10 10.41 -20.74 17.00
N LEU A 11 9.17 -20.57 17.45
CA LEU A 11 7.97 -20.82 16.63
C LEU A 11 7.86 -19.85 15.45
N LEU A 12 8.16 -18.56 15.66
CA LEU A 12 8.22 -17.57 14.57
C LEU A 12 9.31 -17.90 13.55
N ILE A 13 10.51 -18.30 14.01
CA ILE A 13 11.60 -18.72 13.13
C ILE A 13 11.17 -19.94 12.31
N HIS A 14 10.57 -20.94 12.96
CA HIS A 14 10.10 -22.15 12.28
C HIS A 14 9.01 -21.82 11.25
N LEU A 15 8.01 -21.02 11.62
CA LEU A 15 6.92 -20.62 10.73
C LEU A 15 7.42 -19.89 9.48
N PHE A 16 8.23 -18.84 9.64
CA PHE A 16 8.76 -18.10 8.49
C PHE A 16 9.75 -18.93 7.68
N GLY A 17 10.55 -19.76 8.35
CA GLY A 17 11.48 -20.70 7.71
C GLY A 17 10.75 -21.70 6.83
N MET A 18 9.71 -22.35 7.36
CA MET A 18 8.89 -23.32 6.65
C MET A 18 8.24 -22.70 5.41
N ILE A 19 7.61 -21.53 5.52
CA ILE A 19 7.02 -20.83 4.35
C ILE A 19 8.09 -20.56 3.28
N ARG A 20 9.29 -20.14 3.68
CA ARG A 20 10.39 -19.91 2.73
C ARG A 20 10.85 -21.20 2.06
N GLN A 21 10.99 -22.29 2.82
CA GLN A 21 11.46 -23.57 2.30
C GLN A 21 10.44 -24.24 1.37
N GLN A 22 9.16 -24.12 1.68
CA GLN A 22 8.09 -24.77 0.91
C GLN A 22 7.90 -24.19 -0.50
N LYS A 23 8.55 -23.06 -0.82
CA LYS A 23 8.68 -22.56 -2.20
C LYS A 23 9.51 -23.44 -3.13
N TYR A 24 10.32 -24.35 -2.55
CA TYR A 24 11.14 -25.31 -3.29
C TYR A 24 10.63 -26.74 -3.11
N ALA A 25 9.38 -26.90 -2.64
CA ALA A 25 8.78 -28.21 -2.43
C ALA A 25 8.56 -28.96 -3.76
N PRO A 26 8.56 -30.30 -3.77
CA PRO A 26 8.33 -31.07 -4.99
C PRO A 26 6.89 -30.98 -5.53
N LYS A 27 5.93 -30.57 -4.69
CA LYS A 27 4.51 -30.45 -5.06
C LYS A 27 4.18 -29.01 -5.45
N LYS A 28 3.62 -28.83 -6.64
CA LYS A 28 3.27 -27.51 -7.19
C LYS A 28 2.27 -26.76 -6.32
N GLU A 29 1.29 -27.47 -5.77
CA GLU A 29 0.24 -26.90 -4.92
C GLU A 29 0.84 -26.31 -3.63
N THR A 30 1.84 -26.98 -3.06
CA THR A 30 2.56 -26.51 -1.86
C THR A 30 3.42 -25.27 -2.16
N ILE A 31 4.02 -25.19 -3.35
CA ILE A 31 4.76 -24.00 -3.79
C ILE A 31 3.81 -22.79 -3.89
N GLU A 32 2.70 -22.94 -4.61
CA GLU A 32 1.74 -21.84 -4.81
C GLU A 32 1.12 -21.38 -3.47
N ALA A 33 0.82 -22.32 -2.57
CA ALA A 33 0.39 -22.00 -1.21
C ALA A 33 1.46 -21.20 -0.45
N ALA A 34 2.73 -21.64 -0.50
CA ALA A 34 3.84 -20.94 0.15
C ALA A 34 4.09 -19.54 -0.42
N GLU A 35 3.89 -19.33 -1.73
CA GLU A 35 3.97 -18.01 -2.36
C GLU A 35 2.87 -17.07 -1.86
N ARG A 36 1.62 -17.54 -1.80
CA ARG A 36 0.50 -16.77 -1.25
C ARG A 36 0.72 -16.43 0.22
N LEU A 37 1.12 -17.41 1.04
CA LEU A 37 1.45 -17.18 2.46
C LEU A 37 2.62 -16.21 2.61
N SER A 38 3.62 -16.26 1.74
CA SER A 38 4.76 -15.34 1.78
C SER A 38 4.36 -13.87 1.66
N ILE A 39 3.28 -13.57 0.94
CA ILE A 39 2.74 -12.21 0.82
C ILE A 39 2.05 -11.81 2.12
N ILE A 40 1.23 -12.72 2.68
CA ILE A 40 0.49 -12.50 3.93
C ILE A 40 1.44 -12.27 5.10
N VAL A 41 2.53 -13.05 5.20
CA VAL A 41 3.46 -12.95 6.34
C VAL A 41 4.49 -11.83 6.21
N ALA A 42 4.63 -11.22 5.03
CA ALA A 42 5.64 -10.18 4.78
C ALA A 42 5.62 -9.01 5.77
N PRO A 43 4.46 -8.46 6.19
CA PRO A 43 4.40 -7.38 7.18
C PRO A 43 4.87 -7.77 8.58
N TYR A 44 4.89 -9.07 8.89
CA TYR A 44 5.22 -9.62 10.21
C TYR A 44 6.68 -10.06 10.31
N LEU A 45 7.46 -9.95 9.22
CA LEU A 45 8.88 -10.24 9.23
C LEU A 45 9.61 -9.34 10.24
N GLY A 46 10.43 -9.96 11.10
CA GLY A 46 11.12 -9.26 12.19
C GLY A 46 10.28 -9.05 13.45
N ALA A 47 9.09 -9.66 13.57
CA ALA A 47 8.31 -9.63 14.81
C ALA A 47 9.10 -10.10 16.05
N ARG A 48 10.01 -11.06 15.86
CA ARG A 48 10.93 -11.60 16.88
C ARG A 48 11.76 -10.51 17.57
N ASP A 49 12.26 -9.55 16.81
CA ASP A 49 13.21 -8.54 17.29
C ASP A 49 12.48 -7.31 17.88
N LYS A 50 11.14 -7.32 17.90
CA LYS A 50 10.34 -6.28 18.53
C LYS A 50 10.25 -6.49 20.03
N ARG A 51 9.98 -5.40 20.75
CA ARG A 51 9.64 -5.45 22.17
C ARG A 51 8.47 -6.42 22.41
N CYS A 52 8.47 -7.09 23.55
CA CYS A 52 7.58 -8.20 23.84
C CYS A 52 6.07 -7.86 23.77
N ASP A 53 5.70 -6.63 24.15
CA ASP A 53 4.35 -6.07 24.04
C ASP A 53 3.90 -5.95 22.57
N ILE A 54 4.77 -5.38 21.73
CA ILE A 54 4.52 -5.26 20.29
C ILE A 54 4.54 -6.64 19.60
N LYS A 55 5.44 -7.53 20.02
CA LYS A 55 5.55 -8.91 19.53
C LYS A 55 4.24 -9.67 19.74
N SER A 56 3.64 -9.60 20.93
CA SER A 56 2.34 -10.23 21.22
C SER A 56 1.25 -9.75 20.27
N GLY A 57 1.17 -8.43 20.04
CA GLY A 57 0.19 -7.86 19.10
C GLY A 57 0.43 -8.23 17.64
N LEU A 58 1.70 -8.37 17.23
CA LEU A 58 2.06 -8.83 15.88
C LEU A 58 1.71 -10.31 15.67
N ILE A 59 1.92 -11.16 16.68
CA ILE A 59 1.54 -12.58 16.64
C ILE A 59 0.02 -12.71 16.46
N LEU A 60 -0.79 -11.98 17.24
CA LEU A 60 -2.25 -11.98 17.08
C LEU A 60 -2.69 -11.50 15.69
N GLY A 61 -2.02 -10.48 15.15
CA GLY A 61 -2.27 -10.01 13.79
C GLY A 61 -1.93 -11.07 12.74
N LEU A 62 -0.77 -11.72 12.89
CA LEU A 62 -0.30 -12.79 12.01
C LEU A 62 -1.26 -13.97 12.00
N GLU A 63 -1.72 -14.41 13.17
CA GLU A 63 -2.72 -15.48 13.31
C GLU A 63 -4.02 -15.14 12.59
N LYS A 64 -4.52 -13.91 12.78
CA LYS A 64 -5.74 -13.42 12.10
C LYS A 64 -5.60 -13.40 10.59
N ASP A 65 -4.46 -12.96 10.08
CA ASP A 65 -4.21 -12.85 8.65
C ASP A 65 -3.95 -14.22 7.99
N LEU A 66 -3.24 -15.13 8.67
CA LEU A 66 -3.09 -16.52 8.23
C LEU A 66 -4.42 -17.29 8.29
N GLY A 67 -5.30 -16.95 9.22
CA GLY A 67 -6.67 -17.48 9.29
C GLY A 67 -7.53 -17.17 8.07
N LYS A 68 -7.13 -16.21 7.21
CA LYS A 68 -7.80 -15.94 5.92
C LYS A 68 -7.46 -16.97 4.84
N ALA A 69 -6.40 -17.75 5.02
CA ALA A 69 -5.92 -18.75 4.07
C ALA A 69 -5.65 -20.12 4.74
N PRO A 70 -6.65 -20.73 5.40
CA PRO A 70 -6.45 -21.95 6.20
C PRO A 70 -6.04 -23.16 5.36
N ALA A 71 -6.49 -23.23 4.10
CA ALA A 71 -6.10 -24.28 3.16
C ALA A 71 -4.60 -24.21 2.82
N ASP A 72 -4.07 -23.00 2.60
CA ASP A 72 -2.65 -22.79 2.30
C ASP A 72 -1.78 -23.09 3.52
N VAL A 73 -2.22 -22.68 4.71
CA VAL A 73 -1.58 -23.02 5.99
C VAL A 73 -1.49 -24.54 6.18
N ALA A 74 -2.57 -25.27 5.90
CA ALA A 74 -2.59 -26.73 5.98
C ALA A 74 -1.67 -27.37 4.92
N ALA A 75 -1.69 -26.86 3.68
CA ALA A 75 -0.86 -27.37 2.58
C ALA A 75 0.65 -27.22 2.83
N VAL A 76 1.05 -26.19 3.58
CA VAL A 76 2.44 -25.92 3.99
C VAL A 76 2.82 -26.65 5.29
N GLY A 77 1.84 -27.22 6.01
CA GLY A 77 2.03 -28.00 7.23
C GLY A 77 2.22 -27.16 8.49
N LEU A 78 1.62 -25.96 8.55
CA LEU A 78 1.83 -24.99 9.63
C LEU A 78 0.76 -24.99 10.72
N THR A 79 -0.29 -25.80 10.59
CA THR A 79 -1.43 -25.84 11.51
C THR A 79 -1.01 -26.03 12.97
N ASP A 80 -0.14 -27.01 13.23
CA ASP A 80 0.34 -27.31 14.59
C ASP A 80 1.22 -26.19 15.14
N THR A 81 2.08 -25.62 14.28
CA THR A 81 2.95 -24.50 14.65
C THR A 81 2.13 -23.27 15.04
N LEU A 82 1.05 -22.98 14.32
CA LEU A 82 0.14 -21.88 14.65
C LEU A 82 -0.61 -22.12 15.96
N SER A 83 -1.10 -23.33 16.18
CA SER A 83 -1.77 -23.69 17.44
C SER A 83 -0.83 -23.55 18.66
N GLN A 84 0.42 -24.00 18.51
CA GLN A 84 1.45 -23.83 19.55
C GLN A 84 1.80 -22.36 19.74
N LEU A 85 1.94 -21.58 18.66
CA LEU A 85 2.25 -20.15 18.73
C LEU A 85 1.14 -19.38 19.47
N HIS A 86 -0.12 -19.70 19.19
CA HIS A 86 -1.28 -19.14 19.87
C HIS A 86 -1.24 -19.43 21.37
N THR A 87 -1.04 -20.71 21.74
CA THR A 87 -0.99 -21.16 23.13
C THR A 87 0.14 -20.46 23.90
N VAL A 88 1.36 -20.48 23.35
CA VAL A 88 2.53 -19.86 24.00
C VAL A 88 2.39 -18.34 24.09
N ASN A 89 1.75 -17.69 23.10
CA ASN A 89 1.50 -16.26 23.15
C ASN A 89 0.47 -15.89 24.23
N ALA A 90 -0.61 -16.67 24.39
CA ALA A 90 -1.58 -16.50 25.46
C ALA A 90 -0.95 -16.72 26.85
N GLU A 91 -0.14 -17.77 27.02
CA GLU A 91 0.62 -18.02 28.25
C GLU A 91 1.63 -16.88 28.55
N TYR A 92 2.26 -16.31 27.53
CA TYR A 92 3.14 -15.15 27.72
C TYR A 92 2.37 -13.91 28.19
N MET A 93 1.22 -13.63 27.57
CA MET A 93 0.38 -12.49 27.91
C MET A 93 -0.12 -12.60 29.35
N THR A 94 -0.61 -13.77 29.77
CA THR A 94 -1.04 -14.01 31.15
C THR A 94 0.11 -13.88 32.17
N LEU A 95 1.32 -14.36 31.84
CA LEU A 95 2.50 -14.25 32.71
C LEU A 95 3.04 -12.82 32.82
N GLY A 96 2.78 -11.95 31.85
CA GLY A 96 3.22 -10.56 31.85
C GLY A 96 2.38 -9.62 32.70
N GLY A 97 1.34 -10.14 33.37
CA GLY A 97 0.15 -9.37 33.71
C GLY A 97 -0.63 -9.07 32.45
N ALA A 98 -1.95 -8.91 32.55
CA ALA A 98 -2.78 -8.54 31.41
C ALA A 98 -2.15 -7.33 30.72
N SER A 99 -1.45 -7.56 29.61
CA SER A 99 -0.92 -6.45 28.82
C SER A 99 -2.12 -5.60 28.46
N ASP A 100 -1.97 -4.28 28.33
CA ASP A 100 -3.11 -3.43 27.94
C ASP A 100 -3.84 -3.96 26.70
N ALA A 101 -3.19 -4.78 25.84
CA ALA A 101 -3.81 -5.49 24.73
C ALA A 101 -4.80 -6.63 25.08
N GLU A 102 -4.74 -7.24 26.26
CA GLU A 102 -5.72 -8.21 26.77
C GLU A 102 -6.91 -7.51 27.45
N ILE A 103 -6.65 -6.35 28.07
CA ILE A 103 -7.68 -5.49 28.69
C ILE A 103 -8.44 -4.71 27.61
N ILE A 104 -7.74 -4.29 26.56
CA ILE A 104 -8.29 -3.49 25.48
C ILE A 104 -8.73 -4.43 24.37
N GLU A 105 -10.02 -4.76 24.37
CA GLU A 105 -10.66 -5.42 23.24
C GLU A 105 -10.44 -4.56 21.98
N ARG A 106 -9.55 -4.99 21.09
CA ARG A 106 -9.16 -4.22 19.91
C ARG A 106 -10.34 -3.91 18.97
N SER A 107 -11.40 -4.72 19.04
CA SER A 107 -12.70 -4.52 18.39
C SER A 107 -13.47 -3.31 18.93
N LYS A 108 -13.24 -2.92 20.18
CA LYS A 108 -13.88 -1.77 20.85
C LYS A 108 -13.07 -0.48 20.75
N LEU A 109 -11.86 -0.54 20.23
CA LEU A 109 -11.06 0.67 19.99
C LEU A 109 -11.65 1.44 18.81
N PRO A 110 -11.84 2.77 18.96
CA PRO A 110 -12.23 3.62 17.84
C PRO A 110 -11.19 3.55 16.72
N SER A 111 -11.63 3.78 15.48
CA SER A 111 -10.71 3.81 14.35
C SER A 111 -9.68 4.91 14.57
N ILE A 112 -8.46 4.69 14.04
CA ILE A 112 -7.43 5.74 14.06
C ILE A 112 -7.90 7.03 13.38
N ARG A 113 -8.86 6.94 12.44
CA ARG A 113 -9.50 8.11 11.85
C ARG A 113 -10.30 8.88 12.88
N ASP A 114 -11.19 8.21 13.61
CA ASP A 114 -12.03 8.84 14.64
C ASP A 114 -11.19 9.46 15.76
N VAL A 115 -10.11 8.78 16.15
CA VAL A 115 -9.15 9.30 17.14
C VAL A 115 -8.46 10.56 16.64
N ARG A 116 -8.02 10.59 15.38
CA ARG A 116 -7.42 11.79 14.78
C ARG A 116 -8.42 12.93 14.71
N ASP A 117 -9.63 12.68 14.23
CA ASP A 117 -10.68 13.69 14.13
C ASP A 117 -11.03 14.28 15.50
N ALA A 118 -11.06 13.45 16.56
CA ALA A 118 -11.28 13.91 17.92
C ALA A 118 -10.11 14.76 18.44
N ILE A 119 -8.87 14.32 18.22
CA ILE A 119 -7.67 15.06 18.62
C ILE A 119 -7.59 16.41 17.90
N ASP A 120 -7.86 16.46 16.59
CA ASP A 120 -7.84 17.68 15.79
C ASP A 120 -8.89 18.69 16.27
N LYS A 121 -10.09 18.22 16.64
CA LYS A 121 -11.13 19.07 17.25
C LYS A 121 -10.68 19.66 18.58
N ILE A 122 -10.11 18.85 19.47
CA ILE A 122 -9.61 19.31 20.78
C ILE A 122 -8.49 20.35 20.58
N HIS A 123 -7.58 20.09 19.64
CA HIS A 123 -6.50 21.01 19.31
C HIS A 123 -7.02 22.35 18.79
N LEU A 124 -7.99 22.32 17.87
CA LEU A 124 -8.61 23.52 17.32
C LEU A 124 -9.30 24.36 18.41
N VAL A 125 -10.07 23.73 19.29
CA VAL A 125 -10.72 24.41 20.41
C VAL A 125 -9.68 25.03 21.35
N ALA A 126 -8.59 24.31 21.66
CA ALA A 126 -7.51 24.86 22.49
C ALA A 126 -6.88 26.10 21.86
N CYS A 127 -6.61 26.09 20.55
CA CYS A 127 -6.10 27.25 19.83
C CYS A 127 -7.09 28.42 19.83
N GLN A 128 -8.39 28.16 19.64
CA GLN A 128 -9.42 29.20 19.68
C GLN A 128 -9.54 29.83 21.07
N VAL A 129 -9.49 29.04 22.13
CA VAL A 129 -9.51 29.53 23.52
C VAL A 129 -8.27 30.39 23.81
N LEU A 130 -7.09 29.94 23.38
CA LEU A 130 -5.86 30.74 23.52
C LEU A 130 -5.95 32.08 22.78
N GLN A 131 -6.44 32.06 21.54
CA GLN A 131 -6.62 33.26 20.74
C GLN A 131 -7.64 34.22 21.38
N ALA A 132 -8.79 33.69 21.84
CA ALA A 132 -9.80 34.48 22.51
C ALA A 132 -9.23 35.15 23.77
N ASN A 133 -8.55 34.40 24.64
CA ASN A 133 -7.94 34.93 25.84
C ASN A 133 -6.88 36.00 25.54
N TYR A 134 -6.09 35.84 24.47
CA TYR A 134 -5.11 36.82 24.03
C TYR A 134 -5.76 38.15 23.63
N LEU A 135 -6.89 38.08 22.92
CA LEU A 135 -7.62 39.25 22.44
C LEU A 135 -8.44 39.94 23.54
N THR A 136 -8.96 39.17 24.49
CA THR A 136 -9.84 39.70 25.55
C THR A 136 -9.09 40.11 26.81
N THR A 137 -7.84 39.67 27.02
CA THR A 137 -7.09 40.07 28.21
C THR A 137 -6.69 41.54 28.16
N THR A 138 -6.87 42.23 29.29
CA THR A 138 -6.46 43.62 29.51
C THR A 138 -5.15 43.71 30.31
N LYS A 139 -4.56 42.57 30.70
CA LYS A 139 -3.31 42.51 31.48
C LYS A 139 -2.16 42.00 30.63
N ASP A 140 -1.07 42.76 30.57
CA ASP A 140 0.12 42.38 29.80
C ASP A 140 0.83 41.12 30.32
N GLU A 141 0.74 40.85 31.63
CA GLU A 141 1.27 39.62 32.24
C GLU A 141 0.56 38.35 31.71
N GLU A 142 -0.76 38.41 31.59
CA GLU A 142 -1.58 37.31 31.06
C GLU A 142 -1.32 37.11 29.56
N ARG A 143 -1.15 38.21 28.82
CA ARG A 143 -0.77 38.18 27.40
C ARG A 143 0.58 37.50 27.19
N THR A 144 1.58 37.86 27.99
CA THR A 144 2.92 37.27 27.94
C THR A 144 2.90 35.77 28.30
N ALA A 145 2.09 35.38 29.28
CA ALA A 145 1.92 33.96 29.64
C ALA A 145 1.26 33.16 28.51
N ILE A 146 0.29 33.73 27.79
CA ILE A 146 -0.36 33.10 26.63
C ILE A 146 0.64 32.93 25.46
N GLU A 147 1.47 33.94 25.20
CA GLU A 147 2.53 33.86 24.16
C GLU A 147 3.55 32.76 24.49
N ALA A 148 4.00 32.70 25.74
CA ALA A 148 4.93 31.65 26.19
C ALA A 148 4.33 30.25 26.03
N LEU A 149 3.04 30.07 26.33
CA LEU A 149 2.33 28.80 26.13
C LEU A 149 2.21 28.44 24.65
N ALA A 150 1.89 29.41 23.78
CA ALA A 150 1.83 29.19 22.34
C ALA A 150 3.22 28.79 21.78
N GLU A 151 4.28 29.41 22.27
CA GLU A 151 5.65 29.05 21.88
C GLU A 151 6.03 27.64 22.33
N GLN A 152 5.66 27.23 23.55
CA GLN A 152 5.84 25.84 24.00
C GLN A 152 5.09 24.84 23.12
N MET A 153 3.84 25.12 22.74
CA MET A 153 3.07 24.27 21.82
C MET A 153 3.76 24.13 20.46
N ASN A 154 4.31 25.23 19.94
CA ASN A 154 5.08 25.24 18.69
C ASN A 154 6.38 24.43 18.80
N GLN A 155 7.13 24.60 19.90
CA GLN A 155 8.35 23.83 20.15
C GLN A 155 8.08 22.32 20.21
N VAL A 156 7.00 21.90 20.87
CA VAL A 156 6.59 20.49 20.91
C VAL A 156 6.31 19.99 19.48
N THR A 157 5.54 20.74 18.69
CA THR A 157 5.23 20.39 17.29
C THR A 157 6.50 20.26 16.44
N LEU A 158 7.44 21.19 16.58
CA LEU A 158 8.73 21.16 15.88
C LEU A 158 9.57 19.96 16.30
N ARG A 159 9.62 19.62 17.60
CA ARG A 159 10.34 18.43 18.10
C ARG A 159 9.77 17.16 17.49
N TYR A 160 8.46 17.02 17.39
CA TYR A 160 7.82 15.86 16.76
C TYR A 160 8.12 15.78 15.26
N LYS A 161 7.99 16.89 14.52
CA LYS A 161 8.35 16.95 13.09
C LYS A 161 9.82 16.59 12.86
N SER A 162 10.73 17.14 13.67
CA SER A 162 12.16 16.86 13.59
C SER A 162 12.45 15.37 13.87
N ARG A 163 11.89 14.79 14.93
CA ARG A 163 12.02 13.36 15.24
C ARG A 163 11.49 12.46 14.13
N HIS A 164 10.34 12.81 13.55
CA HIS A 164 9.77 12.07 12.43
C HIS A 164 10.70 12.14 11.20
N ASN A 165 11.21 13.32 10.86
CA ASN A 165 12.13 13.51 9.75
C ASN A 165 13.45 12.74 9.94
N VAL A 166 14.00 12.75 11.16
CA VAL A 166 15.20 11.96 11.51
C VAL A 166 14.90 10.47 11.39
N SER A 167 13.74 10.00 11.87
CA SER A 167 13.35 8.59 11.74
C SER A 167 13.18 8.17 10.28
N GLU A 168 12.54 9.00 9.45
CA GLU A 168 12.39 8.75 8.02
C GLU A 168 13.75 8.77 7.29
N ALA A 169 14.65 9.69 7.65
CA ALA A 169 16.02 9.73 7.13
C ALA A 169 16.82 8.48 7.53
N GLN A 170 16.65 7.98 8.76
CA GLN A 170 17.25 6.72 9.20
C GLN A 170 16.69 5.52 8.44
N LYS A 171 15.37 5.44 8.20
CA LYS A 171 14.77 4.39 7.37
C LYS A 171 15.27 4.45 5.92
N LYS A 172 15.34 5.65 5.34
CA LYS A 172 15.87 5.86 3.97
C LYS A 172 17.33 5.46 3.86
N SER A 173 18.18 5.92 4.76
CA SER A 173 19.60 5.54 4.77
C SER A 173 19.81 4.05 5.05
N ALA A 174 18.98 3.41 5.88
CA ALA A 174 19.00 1.95 6.04
C ALA A 174 18.56 1.21 4.77
N ALA A 175 17.58 1.75 4.04
CA ALA A 175 17.16 1.22 2.74
C ALA A 175 18.20 1.46 1.62
N GLU A 176 18.95 2.57 1.68
CA GLU A 176 20.07 2.84 0.76
C GLU A 176 21.30 1.98 1.05
N LYS A 177 21.56 1.65 2.33
CA LYS A 177 22.62 0.71 2.74
C LYS A 177 22.26 -0.75 2.45
N HIS A 178 20.99 -1.06 2.24
CA HIS A 178 20.50 -2.33 1.72
C HIS A 178 19.80 -2.10 0.37
N PRO A 179 20.54 -1.72 -0.70
CA PRO A 179 19.93 -1.62 -2.01
C PRO A 179 19.37 -3.00 -2.34
N LYS A 180 18.05 -3.09 -2.56
CA LYS A 180 17.48 -4.22 -3.29
C LYS A 180 18.33 -4.34 -4.55
N GLY A 181 18.96 -5.51 -4.72
CA GLY A 181 19.96 -5.75 -5.77
C GLY A 181 19.51 -5.20 -7.12
N PRO A 182 20.45 -4.77 -7.98
CA PRO A 182 20.14 -4.13 -9.24
C PRO A 182 19.09 -4.96 -9.97
N LYS A 183 17.99 -4.32 -10.40
CA LYS A 183 17.06 -4.92 -11.35
C LYS A 183 17.92 -5.43 -12.50
N GLU A 184 17.88 -6.74 -12.75
CA GLU A 184 18.55 -7.34 -13.89
C GLU A 184 18.24 -6.50 -15.14
N PRO A 185 19.27 -6.11 -15.93
CA PRO A 185 19.04 -5.42 -17.18
C PRO A 185 18.12 -6.29 -18.03
N LYS A 186 17.00 -5.72 -18.50
CA LYS A 186 16.17 -6.39 -19.50
C LYS A 186 17.07 -6.84 -20.65
N GLU A 187 17.08 -8.15 -20.92
CA GLU A 187 17.80 -8.71 -22.05
C GLU A 187 17.49 -7.90 -23.32
N PRO A 188 18.50 -7.49 -24.10
CA PRO A 188 18.27 -6.81 -25.35
C PRO A 188 17.51 -7.75 -26.29
N LYS A 189 16.36 -7.28 -26.80
CA LYS A 189 15.58 -8.01 -27.82
C LYS A 189 16.51 -8.41 -28.96
N LYS A 190 16.56 -9.71 -29.27
CA LYS A 190 17.23 -10.24 -30.46
C LYS A 190 16.80 -9.44 -31.70
N PRO A 191 17.72 -9.08 -32.61
CA PRO A 191 17.38 -8.46 -33.88
C PRO A 191 16.42 -9.38 -34.67
N ALA A 192 15.38 -8.80 -35.26
CA ALA A 192 14.46 -9.53 -36.12
C ALA A 192 15.21 -10.08 -37.34
N ASP A 193 14.95 -11.35 -37.68
CA ASP A 193 15.48 -12.01 -38.86
C ASP A 193 15.11 -11.24 -40.15
N PRO A 194 16.00 -11.19 -41.17
CA PRO A 194 15.71 -10.55 -42.44
C PRO A 194 14.59 -11.29 -43.17
N LYS A 195 13.60 -10.53 -43.69
CA LYS A 195 12.52 -11.08 -44.52
C LYS A 195 13.07 -11.69 -45.81
N ASP A 196 12.71 -12.93 -46.09
CA ASP A 196 12.91 -13.59 -47.38
C ASP A 196 12.31 -12.79 -48.56
N PRO A 197 12.96 -12.81 -49.73
CA PRO A 197 12.49 -12.09 -50.92
C PRO A 197 11.26 -12.78 -51.56
N LYS A 198 10.30 -11.96 -52.00
CA LYS A 198 9.06 -12.42 -52.68
C LYS A 198 9.37 -13.04 -54.04
N ASP A 199 8.85 -14.23 -54.29
CA ASP A 199 8.78 -14.84 -55.62
C ASP A 199 7.77 -14.15 -56.55
N PRO A 200 7.99 -14.15 -57.89
CA PRO A 200 7.29 -13.31 -58.85
C PRO A 200 5.95 -13.89 -59.37
N LYS A 201 5.01 -13.00 -59.70
CA LYS A 201 3.67 -13.30 -60.24
C LYS A 201 3.72 -14.00 -61.61
N LYS A 202 2.89 -15.03 -61.79
CA LYS A 202 2.52 -15.64 -63.09
C LYS A 202 1.52 -14.73 -63.85
N PRO A 203 1.55 -14.69 -65.20
CA PRO A 203 0.72 -13.78 -66.00
C PRO A 203 -0.66 -14.35 -66.36
N ASP A 204 -1.64 -13.44 -66.50
CA ASP A 204 -3.05 -13.69 -66.84
C ASP A 204 -3.27 -14.19 -68.28
N ALA A 205 -4.30 -15.03 -68.47
CA ALA A 205 -4.80 -15.49 -69.77
C ALA A 205 -6.11 -14.76 -70.17
N PRO A 206 -6.42 -14.63 -71.48
CA PRO A 206 -7.22 -13.53 -72.04
C PRO A 206 -8.74 -13.77 -72.16
N LYS A 207 -9.49 -12.66 -72.24
CA LYS A 207 -10.96 -12.52 -72.52
C LYS A 207 -11.30 -12.91 -73.97
N ASP A 208 -12.50 -13.42 -74.30
CA ASP A 208 -13.80 -12.73 -74.58
C ASP A 208 -14.81 -13.81 -75.14
N PRO A 209 -16.10 -13.57 -75.55
CA PRO A 209 -16.96 -12.37 -75.56
C PRO A 209 -18.50 -12.51 -75.24
N LYS A 210 -19.12 -11.40 -74.81
CA LYS A 210 -20.48 -10.78 -75.05
C LYS A 210 -21.78 -11.65 -75.28
N ASP A 211 -22.77 -11.60 -74.37
CA ASP A 211 -24.05 -10.80 -74.32
C ASP A 211 -25.31 -11.62 -74.78
N PRO A 212 -26.61 -11.28 -74.47
CA PRO A 212 -27.18 -10.03 -73.92
C PRO A 212 -28.36 -10.12 -72.88
N LYS A 213 -28.63 -8.96 -72.24
CA LYS A 213 -29.93 -8.37 -71.79
C LYS A 213 -30.75 -8.93 -70.59
N GLN A 214 -30.82 -8.04 -69.58
CA GLN A 214 -31.78 -7.81 -68.47
C GLN A 214 -33.27 -7.64 -68.90
N PRO A 215 -34.31 -7.56 -68.01
CA PRO A 215 -34.34 -6.75 -66.77
C PRO A 215 -35.24 -7.21 -65.57
N GLY A 216 -35.06 -6.52 -64.44
CA GLY A 216 -35.90 -6.52 -63.24
C GLY A 216 -35.01 -6.48 -62.00
N THR A 217 -34.98 -5.49 -61.11
CA THR A 217 -35.95 -4.46 -60.68
C THR A 217 -35.13 -3.25 -60.15
N GLY A 218 -35.62 -2.02 -60.34
CA GLY A 218 -34.92 -0.77 -59.94
C GLY A 218 -35.14 -0.38 -58.48
N PRO A 219 -35.11 0.92 -58.14
CA PRO A 219 -34.13 1.98 -58.40
C PRO A 219 -33.42 2.38 -57.07
N GLY A 220 -32.17 2.86 -57.07
CA GLY A 220 -31.79 4.29 -56.93
C GLY A 220 -32.11 4.87 -55.53
N GLU A 221 -31.29 5.62 -54.79
CA GLU A 221 -30.02 6.31 -54.99
C GLU A 221 -29.64 6.88 -53.59
N GLN A 222 -28.35 6.99 -53.28
CA GLN A 222 -27.78 7.83 -52.20
C GLN A 222 -28.01 9.34 -52.51
N PRO A 223 -27.80 10.37 -51.62
CA PRO A 223 -26.59 10.53 -50.79
C PRO A 223 -26.62 11.39 -49.48
N LYS A 224 -25.86 10.92 -48.46
CA LYS A 224 -24.87 11.66 -47.62
C LYS A 224 -25.36 12.74 -46.60
N PRO A 225 -24.48 13.30 -45.74
CA PRO A 225 -24.17 12.80 -44.39
C PRO A 225 -24.41 13.85 -43.26
N GLY A 226 -24.44 13.41 -41.99
CA GLY A 226 -24.41 14.33 -40.84
C GLY A 226 -24.03 13.61 -39.56
N GLY A 227 -22.73 13.58 -39.24
CA GLY A 227 -22.19 13.11 -37.97
C GLY A 227 -21.45 14.26 -37.29
N GLU A 228 -21.95 14.70 -36.14
CA GLU A 228 -21.24 15.61 -35.24
C GLU A 228 -20.57 14.80 -34.12
N GLN A 229 -19.24 14.79 -34.15
CA GLN A 229 -18.38 14.64 -32.96
C GLN A 229 -17.89 16.04 -32.58
N PRO A 230 -17.85 16.42 -31.29
CA PRO A 230 -16.98 17.50 -30.84
C PRO A 230 -15.59 16.95 -30.48
N LYS A 231 -14.53 17.51 -31.08
CA LYS A 231 -13.14 17.36 -30.62
C LYS A 231 -12.76 18.52 -29.68
N PRO A 232 -11.80 18.29 -28.76
CA PRO A 232 -11.24 19.31 -27.89
C PRO A 232 -10.15 20.12 -28.61
N GLY A 233 -10.06 21.41 -28.33
CA GLY A 233 -8.98 22.28 -28.83
C GLY A 233 -8.51 23.21 -27.71
N GLY A 234 -7.22 23.11 -27.38
CA GLY A 234 -6.49 24.12 -26.61
C GLY A 234 -5.63 24.98 -27.53
N SER A 235 -5.37 26.21 -27.11
CA SER A 235 -4.12 26.92 -27.40
C SER A 235 -3.97 28.17 -26.54
N ASP A 236 -2.77 28.27 -25.99
CA ASP A 236 -1.96 29.42 -25.57
C ASP A 236 -2.52 30.85 -25.55
N GLY A 237 -2.09 31.57 -24.51
CA GLY A 237 -1.77 33.00 -24.62
C GLY A 237 -2.29 33.85 -23.47
N GLY A 238 -1.42 34.16 -22.49
CA GLY A 238 -1.60 35.36 -21.66
C GLY A 238 -1.54 36.62 -22.54
N PRO A 239 -2.21 37.72 -22.13
CA PRO A 239 -1.53 38.64 -21.22
C PRO A 239 -2.43 39.29 -20.15
N ASP A 240 -1.81 39.51 -18.99
CA ASP A 240 -1.77 40.76 -18.21
C ASP A 240 -2.95 41.76 -18.33
N ILE A 241 -3.84 41.80 -17.32
CA ILE A 241 -4.74 42.94 -17.09
C ILE A 241 -4.88 43.18 -15.56
N HIS A 242 -4.56 44.42 -15.19
CA HIS A 242 -4.50 45.07 -13.89
C HIS A 242 -5.73 44.95 -12.96
N LEU A 243 -5.44 44.92 -11.64
CA LEU A 243 -6.37 45.29 -10.56
C LEU A 243 -6.74 46.79 -10.63
N PRO A 244 -7.98 47.18 -10.32
CA PRO A 244 -8.28 48.54 -9.89
C PRO A 244 -8.13 48.69 -8.36
N GLU A 245 -7.44 49.74 -7.93
CA GLU A 245 -7.64 50.35 -6.60
C GLU A 245 -8.87 51.26 -6.67
N GLU A 246 -9.82 51.05 -5.76
CA GLU A 246 -10.47 52.06 -4.90
C GLU A 246 -11.25 51.35 -3.77
#